data_AF-A0AAV3Y8Q5-F1
#
_entry.id   AF-A0AAV3Y8Q5-F1
#
_cell.length_a   1.000
_cell.length_b   1.000
_cell.length_c   1.000
_cell.angle_alpha   90.00
_cell.angle_beta   90.00
_cell.angle_gamma   90.00
#
_symmetry.space_group_name_H-M   'P 1'
#
loop_
_entity.id
_entity.type
_entity.pdbx_description
1 polymer ?
#
loop_
_entity_poly.entity_id
_entity_poly.type
_entity_poly.pdbx_seq_one_letter_code
_entity_poly.pdbx_strand_id
1 'polypeptide(L)' 'MHCPCFRDSSQNPFIQNEANKRRSLVRTIRKRQATFLGHVMRRGKLEHLVTTGKFEGKRSRGRQREKIMDGLATWVGL' A
#
# COMPACT_ATOMS: atom_id res chain seq x y z
N MET A 1 29.85 -35.35 8.41
CA MET A 1 29.14 -34.78 9.57
C MET A 1 28.03 -33.88 9.05
N HIS A 2 26.77 -34.29 9.20
CA HIS A 2 25.61 -33.50 8.77
C HIS A 2 24.95 -32.98 10.05
N CYS A 3 25.08 -31.67 10.32
CA CYS A 3 24.42 -31.02 11.46
C CYS A 3 22.92 -30.88 11.17
N PRO A 4 22.01 -31.55 11.91
CA PRO A 4 20.59 -31.45 11.64
C PRO A 4 19.97 -30.33 12.50
N CYS A 5 20.36 -29.08 12.29
CA CYS A 5 19.88 -27.97 13.13
C CYS A 5 19.75 -26.65 12.36
N PHE A 6 19.08 -26.66 11.20
CA PHE A 6 18.43 -25.44 10.71
C PHE A 6 16.97 -25.78 10.46
N ARG A 7 16.20 -25.86 11.54
CA ARG A 7 14.75 -26.00 11.45
C ARG A 7 14.27 -24.63 10.97
N ASP A 8 13.85 -24.53 9.70
CA ASP A 8 13.44 -23.25 9.12
C ASP A 8 12.41 -22.58 10.03
N SER A 9 12.72 -21.36 10.49
CA SER A 9 11.83 -20.54 11.31
C SER A 9 10.45 -20.31 10.64
N SER A 10 10.36 -20.54 9.33
CA SER A 10 9.14 -20.55 8.54
C SER A 10 8.13 -21.62 8.98
N GLN A 11 8.55 -22.71 9.63
CA GLN A 11 7.66 -23.77 10.11
C GLN A 11 7.07 -23.50 11.52
N ASN A 12 7.50 -22.42 12.19
CA ASN A 12 6.97 -22.08 13.51
C ASN A 12 5.53 -21.52 13.37
N PRO A 13 4.51 -22.20 13.92
CA PRO A 13 3.12 -21.79 13.77
C PRO A 13 2.82 -20.41 14.39
N PHE A 14 3.56 -20.01 15.43
CA PHE A 14 3.43 -18.68 16.04
C PHE A 14 3.86 -17.58 15.07
N ILE A 15 5.01 -17.76 14.43
CA ILE A 15 5.56 -16.82 13.44
C ILE A 15 4.64 -16.71 12.23
N GLN A 16 4.09 -17.84 11.76
CA GLN A 16 3.11 -17.84 10.67
C GLN A 16 1.82 -17.09 11.05
N ASN A 17 1.29 -17.32 12.24
CA ASN A 17 0.09 -16.64 12.73
C ASN A 17 0.29 -15.12 12.82
N GLU A 18 1.44 -14.67 13.35
CA GLU A 18 1.76 -13.25 13.42
C GLU A 18 1.92 -12.63 12.03
N ALA A 19 2.64 -13.29 11.12
CA ALA A 19 2.77 -12.85 9.74
C ALA A 19 1.41 -12.74 9.04
N ASN A 20 0.51 -13.70 9.25
CA ASN A 20 -0.84 -13.68 8.69
C ASN A 20 -1.69 -12.54 9.25
N LYS A 21 -1.61 -12.25 10.55
CA LYS A 21 -2.27 -11.08 11.17
C LYS A 21 -1.76 -9.76 10.59
N ARG A 22 -0.45 -9.63 10.39
CA ARG A 22 0.14 -8.44 9.74
C ARG A 22 -0.35 -8.29 8.30
N ARG A 23 -0.37 -9.38 7.52
CA ARG A 23 -0.91 -9.37 6.14
C ARG A 23 -2.38 -8.99 6.09
N SER A 24 -3.21 -9.51 7.00
CA SER A 24 -4.65 -9.19 7.02
C SER A 24 -4.89 -7.71 7.36
N LEU A 25 -4.11 -7.14 8.28
CA LEU A 25 -4.15 -5.72 8.61
C LEU A 25 -3.75 -4.85 7.41
N VAL A 26 -2.61 -5.14 6.77
CA VAL A 26 -2.16 -4.41 5.57
C VAL A 26 -3.20 -4.47 4.46
N ARG A 27 -3.77 -5.66 4.20
CA ARG A 27 -4.84 -5.83 3.21
C ARG A 27 -6.07 -4.98 3.54
N THR A 28 -6.44 -4.90 4.81
CA THR A 28 -7.59 -4.10 5.26
C THR A 28 -7.32 -2.61 5.06
N ILE A 29 -6.13 -2.13 5.40
CA ILE A 29 -5.72 -0.73 5.19
C ILE A 29 -5.73 -0.39 3.70
N ARG A 30 -5.11 -1.21 2.84
CA ARG A 30 -5.09 -1.01 1.39
C ARG A 30 -6.49 -1.00 0.79
N LYS A 31 -7.37 -1.91 1.23
CA LYS A 31 -8.78 -1.93 0.81
C LYS A 31 -9.49 -0.61 1.16
N ARG A 32 -9.30 -0.08 2.37
CA ARG A 32 -9.89 1.21 2.78
C ARG A 32 -9.35 2.38 1.94
N GLN A 33 -8.04 2.41 1.68
CA GLN A 33 -7.41 3.40 0.81
C GLN A 33 -7.97 3.36 -0.60
N ALA A 34 -8.13 2.17 -1.18
CA ALA A 34 -8.70 1.98 -2.51
C ALA A 34 -10.18 2.42 -2.58
N THR A 35 -11.00 2.10 -1.57
CA THR A 35 -12.39 2.55 -1.49
C THR A 35 -12.49 4.08 -1.41
N PHE A 36 -11.65 4.70 -0.56
CA PHE A 36 -11.59 6.16 -0.45
C PHE A 36 -11.17 6.79 -1.78
N LEU A 37 -10.14 6.25 -2.42
CA LEU A 37 -9.70 6.72 -3.73
C LEU A 37 -10.82 6.62 -4.77
N GLY A 38 -11.52 5.48 -4.83
CA GLY A 38 -12.67 5.31 -5.72
C GLY A 38 -13.78 6.34 -5.45
N HIS A 39 -14.02 6.70 -4.20
CA HIS A 39 -14.96 7.77 -3.85
C HIS A 39 -14.51 9.14 -4.37
N VAL A 40 -13.23 9.50 -4.17
CA VAL A 40 -12.64 10.75 -4.66
C VAL A 40 -12.74 10.85 -6.19
N MET A 41 -12.41 9.77 -6.89
CA MET A 41 -12.40 9.76 -8.36
C MET A 41 -13.80 9.86 -8.98
N ARG A 42 -14.86 9.44 -8.29
CA ARG A 42 -16.24 9.47 -8.83
C ARG A 42 -16.85 10.86 -8.95
N ARG A 43 -16.46 11.81 -8.08
CA ARG A 43 -17.17 13.08 -7.98
C ARG A 43 -16.61 14.18 -8.87
N GLY A 44 -15.48 13.97 -9.56
CA GLY A 44 -14.89 14.96 -10.48
C GLY A 44 -14.55 16.31 -9.84
N LYS A 45 -14.51 16.38 -8.51
CA LYS A 45 -14.28 17.61 -7.72
C LYS A 45 -12.80 17.97 -7.64
N LEU A 46 -12.48 19.00 -6.87
CA LEU A 46 -11.12 19.50 -6.66
C LEU A 46 -10.13 18.38 -6.30
N GLU A 47 -10.53 17.45 -5.43
CA GLU A 47 -9.69 16.32 -5.01
C GLU A 47 -9.33 15.41 -6.19
N HIS A 48 -10.26 15.18 -7.12
CA HIS A 48 -10.00 14.42 -8.35
C HIS A 48 -9.02 15.15 -9.27
N LEU A 49 -9.19 16.46 -9.47
CA LEU A 49 -8.33 17.29 -10.31
C LEU A 49 -6.89 17.34 -9.75
N VAL A 50 -6.76 17.55 -8.44
CA VAL A 50 -5.48 17.58 -7.73
C VAL A 50 -4.79 16.22 -7.78
N THR A 51 -5.54 15.13 -7.62
CA THR A 51 -4.98 13.77 -7.62
C THR A 51 -4.53 13.34 -9.01
N THR A 52 -5.28 13.70 -10.05
CA THR A 52 -4.96 13.35 -11.45
C THR A 52 -3.87 14.26 -12.04
N GLY A 53 -3.55 15.38 -11.37
CA GLY A 53 -2.58 16.35 -11.87
C GLY A 53 -3.10 17.18 -13.05
N LYS A 54 -4.44 17.26 -13.22
CA LYS A 54 -5.11 18.07 -14.26
C LYS A 54 -5.29 19.54 -13.84
N PHE A 55 -4.65 19.96 -12.76
CA PHE A 55 -4.72 21.32 -12.25
C PHE A 55 -3.76 22.23 -13.04
N GLU A 56 -4.25 23.40 -13.45
CA GLU A 56 -3.41 24.40 -14.12
C GLU A 56 -2.39 25.01 -13.15
N GLY A 57 -1.11 24.92 -13.51
CA GLY A 57 -0.01 25.40 -12.68
C GLY A 57 0.90 24.28 -12.18
N LYS A 58 2.20 24.58 -12.08
CA LYS A 58 3.21 23.63 -11.63
C LYS A 58 3.44 23.83 -10.14
N ARG A 59 3.22 22.79 -9.33
CA ARG A 59 3.63 22.81 -7.92
C ARG A 59 5.16 22.98 -7.87
N SER A 60 5.65 23.86 -7.00
CA SER A 60 7.09 23.97 -6.78
C SER A 60 7.65 22.61 -6.35
N ARG A 61 8.82 22.26 -6.87
CA ARG A 61 9.41 20.95 -6.66
C ARG A 61 10.07 20.92 -5.27
N GLY A 62 9.26 20.63 -4.25
CA GLY A 62 9.74 20.38 -2.89
C GLY A 62 10.24 18.93 -2.70
N ARG A 63 10.49 18.54 -1.45
CA ARG A 63 10.83 17.15 -1.10
C ARG A 63 9.74 16.20 -1.61
N GLN A 64 10.13 15.15 -2.32
CA GLN A 64 9.22 14.11 -2.78
C GLN A 64 8.55 13.45 -1.57
N ARG A 65 7.21 13.41 -1.57
CA ARG A 65 6.40 12.74 -0.54
C ARG A 65 5.83 11.47 -1.14
N GLU A 66 5.77 10.41 -0.34
CA GLU A 66 5.00 9.22 -0.69
C GLU A 66 3.52 9.58 -0.77
N LYS A 67 2.90 9.25 -1.89
CA LYS A 67 1.47 9.43 -2.09
C LYS A 67 0.76 8.11 -1.82
N ILE A 68 -0.51 8.21 -1.45
CA ILE A 68 -1.40 7.04 -1.35
C ILE A 68 -1.42 6.27 -2.68
N MET A 69 -1.38 6.99 -3.81
CA MET A 69 -1.30 6.41 -5.15
C MET A 69 -0.06 5.55 -5.36
N ASP A 70 1.11 6.01 -4.92
CA ASP A 70 2.37 5.27 -5.08
C ASP A 70 2.29 3.91 -4.34
N GLY A 71 1.72 3.93 -3.13
CA GLY A 71 1.51 2.73 -2.33
C GLY A 71 0.43 1.79 -2.88
N LEU A 72 -0.59 2.31 -3.56
CA LEU A 72 -1.62 1.50 -4.21
C LEU A 72 -1.13 0.91 -5.54
N ALA A 73 -0.37 1.67 -6.35
CA ALA A 73 0.24 1.18 -7.58
C ALA A 73 1.16 -0.01 -7.31
N THR A 74 2.06 0.15 -6.33
CA THR A 74 2.95 -0.93 -5.86
C THR A 74 2.17 -2.16 -5.38
N TRP A 75 1.01 -1.96 -4.74
CA TRP A 75 0.18 -3.06 -4.24
C TRP A 75 -0.55 -3.82 -5.35
N VAL A 76 -0.98 -3.11 -6.41
CA VAL A 76 -1.66 -3.70 -7.57
C VAL A 76 -0.67 -4.29 -8.58
N GLY A 77 0.62 -3.95 -8.47
CA GLY A 77 1.67 -4.40 -9.39
C GLY A 77 1.77 -3.53 -10.64
N LEU A 78 1.42 -2.25 -10.53
CA LEU A 78 1.54 -1.22 -11.57
C LEU A 78 2.80 -0.37 -11.37
#